data_AF-A0A6B3GCK9-F1
#
_entry.id   AF-A0A6B3GCK9-F1
#
_cell.length_a   1.000
_cell.length_b   1.000
_cell.length_c   1.000
_cell.angle_alpha   90.00
_cell.angle_beta   90.00
_cell.angle_gamma   90.00
#
_symmetry.space_group_name_H-M   'P 1'
#
loop_
_entity.id
_entity.type
_entity.pdbx_description
1 polymer ?
#
loop_
_entity_poly.entity_id
_entity_poly.type
_entity_poly.pdbx_seq_one_letter_code
_entity_poly.pdbx_strand_id
1 'polypeptide(L)'
;GNPFINESPEAIKDPNGQLHIAYSANGSWSEQYCLADLRLRKGGDPTYVWDWYKSNGCLFGSNRATMMAGWDPTLHVNGPGHHTFVLLHGDINTSPPAGPRFPSMYHAVAKGTPYSWANRHWYTGTFVWWGDTTYSRANVPGPTSDKGWSLKFFE
;
A
#
# COMPACT_ATOMS: atom_id res chain seq x y z
N GLY A 1 0.19 13.97 6.51
CA GLY A 1 -0.64 13.23 7.48
C GLY A 1 -0.72 13.99 8.76
N ASN A 2 -1.89 14.02 9.40
CA ASN A 2 -2.01 14.46 10.77
C ASN A 2 -2.67 13.33 11.58
N PRO A 3 -1.93 12.59 12.44
CA PRO A 3 -0.48 12.62 12.64
C PRO A 3 0.32 11.86 11.56
N PHE A 4 1.64 11.87 11.69
CA PHE A 4 2.56 11.06 10.87
C PHE A 4 2.76 9.68 11.50
N ILE A 5 2.01 8.69 11.03
CA ILE A 5 2.10 7.29 11.48
C ILE A 5 2.43 6.42 10.28
N ASN A 6 3.30 5.42 10.46
CA ASN A 6 3.49 4.26 9.58
C ASN A 6 3.33 3.01 10.46
N GLU A 7 2.37 2.14 10.16
CA GLU A 7 2.03 0.97 10.97
C GLU A 7 1.54 -0.21 10.12
N SER A 8 1.39 -1.38 10.76
CA SER A 8 0.79 -2.59 10.15
C SER A 8 1.45 -3.01 8.81
N PRO A 9 2.75 -3.33 8.82
CA PRO A 9 3.48 -3.75 7.62
C PRO A 9 3.08 -5.16 7.17
N GLU A 10 2.83 -5.32 5.88
CA GLU A 10 2.53 -6.59 5.21
C GLU A 10 3.53 -6.81 4.08
N ALA A 11 4.21 -7.96 4.10
CA ALA A 11 5.21 -8.30 3.10
C ALA A 11 4.58 -9.01 1.89
N ILE A 12 5.00 -8.64 0.68
CA ILE A 12 4.60 -9.28 -0.56
C ILE A 12 5.74 -9.24 -1.59
N LYS A 13 5.80 -10.22 -2.50
CA LYS A 13 6.81 -10.23 -3.58
C LYS A 13 6.19 -9.88 -4.92
N ASP A 14 6.83 -8.98 -5.65
CA ASP A 14 6.40 -8.61 -6.98
C ASP A 14 6.69 -9.71 -8.03
N PRO A 15 6.18 -9.58 -9.26
CA PRO A 15 6.44 -10.53 -10.35
C PRO A 15 7.91 -10.69 -10.73
N ASN A 16 8.79 -9.74 -10.35
CA ASN A 16 10.23 -9.82 -10.55
C ASN A 16 10.96 -10.41 -9.32
N GLY A 17 10.23 -10.79 -8.27
CA GLY A 17 10.75 -11.33 -7.02
C GLY A 17 11.27 -10.28 -6.05
N GLN A 18 11.05 -8.98 -6.29
CA GLN A 18 11.44 -7.92 -5.37
C GLN A 18 10.50 -7.90 -4.16
N LEU A 19 11.06 -7.60 -2.99
CA LEU A 19 10.31 -7.47 -1.76
C LEU A 19 9.62 -6.11 -1.69
N HIS A 20 8.33 -6.14 -1.36
CA HIS A 20 7.52 -4.99 -1.01
C HIS A 20 7.06 -5.12 0.45
N ILE A 21 6.97 -3.98 1.14
CA ILE A 21 6.34 -3.85 2.45
C ILE A 21 5.24 -2.81 2.34
N ALA A 22 4.01 -3.27 2.14
CA ALA A 22 2.84 -2.42 2.16
C ALA A 22 2.48 -2.10 3.62
N TYR A 23 2.18 -0.85 3.92
CA TYR A 23 1.91 -0.43 5.30
C TYR A 23 0.83 0.64 5.31
N SER A 24 0.26 0.85 6.49
CA SER A 24 -0.76 1.88 6.68
C SER A 24 -0.13 3.19 7.16
N ALA A 25 -0.65 4.30 6.68
CA ALA A 25 -0.18 5.64 7.00
C ALA A 25 -1.31 6.56 7.46
N ASN A 26 -0.92 7.65 8.14
CA ASN A 26 -1.82 8.63 8.80
C ASN A 26 -2.59 8.03 9.99
N GLY A 27 -3.44 8.82 10.66
CA GLY A 27 -4.17 8.38 11.85
C GLY A 27 -5.34 7.45 11.52
N SER A 28 -5.37 6.27 12.13
CA SER A 28 -6.44 5.25 12.01
C SER A 28 -7.79 5.64 12.62
N TRP A 29 -7.88 6.85 13.17
CA TRP A 29 -9.10 7.52 13.65
C TRP A 29 -9.61 8.58 12.67
N SER A 30 -9.06 8.64 11.46
CA SER A 30 -9.41 9.62 10.45
C SER A 30 -9.65 8.96 9.08
N GLU A 31 -10.43 9.63 8.25
CA GLU A 31 -10.60 9.28 6.83
C GLU A 31 -9.31 9.45 6.00
N GLN A 32 -8.22 9.97 6.59
CA GLN A 32 -6.93 10.06 5.91
C GLN A 32 -6.11 8.77 6.02
N TYR A 33 -6.54 7.79 6.81
CA TYR A 33 -5.87 6.49 6.88
C TYR A 33 -5.77 5.88 5.47
N CYS A 34 -4.60 5.38 5.11
CA CYS A 34 -4.35 4.89 3.75
C CYS A 34 -3.26 3.83 3.73
N LEU A 35 -3.15 3.06 2.66
CA LEU A 35 -2.00 2.20 2.40
C LEU A 35 -0.95 2.92 1.56
N ALA A 36 0.32 2.68 1.86
CA ALA A 36 1.48 3.06 1.07
C ALA A 36 2.45 1.86 1.02
N ASP A 37 3.57 2.00 0.30
CA ASP A 37 4.49 0.88 0.07
C ASP A 37 5.96 1.28 0.18
N LEU A 38 6.79 0.31 0.56
CA LEU A 38 8.24 0.32 0.44
C LEU A 38 8.66 -0.79 -0.52
N ARG A 39 9.27 -0.44 -1.65
CA ARG A 39 9.86 -1.39 -2.59
C ARG A 39 11.36 -1.50 -2.36
N LEU A 40 11.86 -2.71 -2.13
CA LEU A 40 13.28 -2.99 -2.11
C LEU A 40 13.82 -2.98 -3.54
N ARG A 41 14.92 -2.27 -3.80
CA ARG A 41 15.56 -2.31 -5.12
C ARG A 41 16.00 -3.73 -5.47
N LYS A 42 16.19 -4.01 -6.77
CA LYS A 42 16.73 -5.29 -7.22
C LYS A 42 18.08 -5.58 -6.56
N GLY A 43 18.18 -6.76 -5.92
CA GLY A 43 19.38 -7.17 -5.18
C GLY A 43 19.74 -6.25 -4.01
N GLY A 44 18.76 -5.54 -3.43
CA GLY A 44 18.95 -4.74 -2.22
C GLY A 44 19.05 -5.58 -0.95
N ASP A 45 19.66 -5.01 0.07
CA ASP A 45 19.70 -5.52 1.43
C ASP A 45 18.51 -4.93 2.22
N PRO A 46 17.54 -5.75 2.69
CA PRO A 46 16.38 -5.25 3.42
C PRO A 46 16.75 -4.57 4.75
N THR A 47 17.94 -4.81 5.29
CA THR A 47 18.45 -4.17 6.51
C THR A 47 19.12 -2.81 6.25
N TYR A 48 19.38 -2.48 4.99
CA TYR A 48 19.98 -1.21 4.59
C TYR A 48 18.90 -0.23 4.11
N VAL A 49 18.65 0.81 4.90
CA VAL A 49 17.54 1.76 4.67
C VAL A 49 17.58 2.42 3.27
N TRP A 50 18.78 2.65 2.72
CA TRP A 50 18.95 3.29 1.42
C TRP A 50 18.78 2.33 0.23
N ASP A 51 18.37 1.09 0.46
CA ASP A 51 17.93 0.17 -0.60
C ASP A 51 16.41 0.19 -0.83
N TRP A 52 15.67 0.86 0.05
CA TRP A 52 14.23 1.01 -0.05
C TRP A 52 13.84 2.27 -0.83
N TYR A 53 12.76 2.14 -1.59
CA TYR A 53 12.05 3.23 -2.25
C TYR A 53 10.64 3.29 -1.69
N LYS A 54 10.19 4.49 -1.31
CA LYS A 54 8.81 4.70 -0.82
C LYS A 54 7.90 5.08 -1.98
N SER A 55 6.65 4.64 -1.95
CA SER A 55 5.64 5.06 -2.92
C SER A 55 5.45 6.57 -2.89
N ASN A 56 5.19 7.19 -4.05
CA ASN A 56 5.04 8.64 -4.21
C ASN A 56 3.69 9.19 -3.69
N GLY A 57 3.02 8.45 -2.81
CA GLY A 57 1.71 8.74 -2.27
C GLY A 57 1.04 7.47 -1.73
N CYS A 58 -0.20 7.61 -1.24
CA CYS A 58 -1.05 6.49 -0.88
C CYS A 58 -1.44 5.68 -2.13
N LEU A 59 -1.45 4.35 -2.00
CA LEU A 59 -1.90 3.38 -3.00
C LEU A 59 -3.34 2.92 -2.77
N PHE A 60 -3.89 3.13 -1.57
CA PHE A 60 -5.29 2.86 -1.26
C PHE A 60 -5.77 3.81 -0.18
N GLY A 61 -6.77 4.66 -0.46
CA GLY A 61 -7.22 5.68 0.47
C GLY A 61 -8.39 6.49 -0.07
N SER A 62 -9.07 7.24 0.79
CA SER A 62 -10.22 8.08 0.41
C SER A 62 -9.86 9.53 0.09
N ASN A 63 -8.65 9.97 0.42
CA ASN A 63 -8.24 11.37 0.27
C ASN A 63 -7.37 11.59 -0.99
N ARG A 64 -7.98 12.19 -2.03
CA ARG A 64 -7.33 12.48 -3.33
C ARG A 64 -6.02 13.25 -3.20
N ALA A 65 -5.90 14.17 -2.24
CA ALA A 65 -4.69 14.98 -2.08
C ALA A 65 -3.45 14.17 -1.63
N THR A 66 -3.68 12.97 -1.10
CA THR A 66 -2.60 12.08 -0.61
C THR A 66 -2.31 10.90 -1.53
N MET A 67 -3.14 10.68 -2.56
CA MET A 67 -3.01 9.53 -3.46
C MET A 67 -1.80 9.71 -4.38
N MET A 68 -1.16 8.58 -4.70
CA MET A 68 -0.18 8.50 -5.78
C MET A 68 -0.83 8.93 -7.10
N ALA A 69 -0.11 9.70 -7.92
CA ALA A 69 -0.63 10.10 -9.24
C ALA A 69 -0.98 8.86 -10.09
N GLY A 70 -2.20 8.84 -10.66
CA GLY A 70 -2.74 7.70 -11.42
C GLY A 70 -3.50 6.66 -10.58
N TRP A 71 -3.54 6.82 -9.25
CA TRP A 71 -4.42 6.07 -8.36
C TRP A 71 -5.66 6.89 -8.02
N ASP A 72 -6.78 6.20 -7.92
CA ASP A 72 -8.05 6.82 -7.57
C ASP A 72 -8.39 6.57 -6.11
N PRO A 73 -9.02 7.56 -5.43
CA PRO A 73 -9.57 7.34 -4.13
C PRO A 73 -10.66 6.28 -4.14
N THR A 74 -10.86 5.62 -3.01
CA THR A 74 -12.02 4.77 -2.74
C THR A 74 -13.32 5.52 -3.02
N LEU A 75 -14.33 4.83 -3.54
CA LEU A 75 -15.67 5.32 -3.84
C LEU A 75 -16.65 5.00 -2.71
N HIS A 76 -16.49 3.89 -1.99
CA HIS A 76 -17.46 3.33 -1.05
C HIS A 76 -17.00 3.38 0.41
N VAL A 77 -15.69 3.39 0.67
CA VAL A 77 -15.15 3.45 2.04
C VAL A 77 -14.26 4.67 2.29
N ASN A 78 -14.11 5.01 3.56
CA ASN A 78 -13.19 6.00 4.09
C ASN A 78 -12.11 5.33 4.93
N GLY A 79 -10.89 5.85 4.83
CA GLY A 79 -9.74 5.45 5.63
C GLY A 79 -9.44 3.94 5.62
N PRO A 80 -9.32 3.28 4.44
CA PRO A 80 -8.95 1.87 4.39
C PRO A 80 -7.51 1.67 4.85
N GLY A 81 -7.27 0.62 5.65
CA GLY A 81 -5.92 0.25 6.05
C GLY A 81 -5.88 -0.97 6.94
N HIS A 82 -4.71 -1.20 7.56
CA HIS A 82 -4.33 -2.42 8.27
C HIS A 82 -4.82 -3.66 7.49
N HIS A 83 -4.45 -3.69 6.22
CA HIS A 83 -4.83 -4.76 5.32
C HIS A 83 -4.02 -6.02 5.59
N THR A 84 -4.42 -7.11 4.95
CA THR A 84 -3.57 -8.26 4.69
C THR A 84 -3.78 -8.76 3.26
N PHE A 85 -2.74 -9.36 2.69
CA PHE A 85 -2.84 -10.10 1.44
C PHE A 85 -3.35 -11.51 1.73
N VAL A 86 -4.45 -11.92 1.09
CA VAL A 86 -5.03 -13.26 1.33
C VAL A 86 -4.27 -14.28 0.49
N LEU A 87 -3.02 -14.51 0.87
CA LEU A 87 -2.11 -15.47 0.26
C LEU A 87 -2.40 -16.88 0.75
N LEU A 88 -2.02 -17.88 -0.04
CA LEU A 88 -2.18 -19.28 0.36
C LEU A 88 -1.29 -19.53 1.59
N HIS A 89 -1.93 -19.88 2.72
CA HIS A 89 -1.28 -20.05 4.03
C HIS A 89 -0.53 -18.81 4.56
N GLY A 90 -0.80 -17.62 4.02
CA GLY A 90 0.01 -16.43 4.32
C GLY A 90 1.44 -16.50 3.80
N ASP A 91 1.76 -17.46 2.93
CA ASP A 91 3.11 -17.63 2.41
C ASP A 91 3.40 -16.61 1.30
N ILE A 92 4.37 -15.73 1.55
CA ILE A 92 4.84 -14.73 0.60
C ILE A 92 5.35 -15.35 -0.71
N ASN A 93 5.78 -16.62 -0.71
CA ASN A 93 6.17 -17.33 -1.92
C ASN A 93 4.98 -17.63 -2.84
N THR A 94 3.75 -17.44 -2.37
CA THR A 94 2.51 -17.57 -3.15
C THR A 94 1.96 -16.22 -3.63
N SER A 95 2.79 -15.17 -3.56
CA SER A 95 2.45 -13.85 -4.12
C SER A 95 2.02 -13.98 -5.59
N PRO A 96 0.95 -13.28 -6.00
CA PRO A 96 0.35 -13.49 -7.32
C PRO A 96 1.21 -12.93 -8.45
N PRO A 97 1.08 -13.46 -9.67
CA PRO A 97 1.68 -12.86 -10.87
C PRO A 97 0.97 -11.54 -11.24
N ALA A 98 1.52 -10.80 -12.19
CA ALA A 98 0.82 -9.67 -12.79
C ALA A 98 -0.40 -10.11 -13.63
N GLY A 99 -1.43 -9.27 -13.68
CA GLY A 99 -2.65 -9.51 -14.46
C GLY A 99 -3.90 -9.74 -13.62
N PRO A 100 -4.02 -10.87 -12.89
CA PRO A 100 -5.23 -11.18 -12.13
C PRO A 100 -5.39 -10.26 -10.92
N ARG A 101 -6.65 -9.98 -10.57
CA ARG A 101 -7.00 -9.43 -9.25
C ARG A 101 -6.87 -10.53 -8.21
N PHE A 102 -6.22 -10.22 -7.11
CA PHE A 102 -6.02 -11.12 -5.99
C PHE A 102 -6.70 -10.59 -4.73
N PRO A 103 -7.25 -11.46 -3.87
CA PRO A 103 -7.99 -11.03 -2.69
C PRO A 103 -7.11 -10.31 -1.66
N SER A 104 -7.67 -9.25 -1.09
CA SER A 104 -7.16 -8.58 0.12
C SER A 104 -8.29 -8.44 1.13
N MET A 105 -7.92 -8.31 2.39
CA MET A 105 -8.84 -7.91 3.45
C MET A 105 -8.30 -6.65 4.12
N TYR A 106 -9.18 -5.75 4.52
CA TYR A 106 -8.80 -4.48 5.15
C TYR A 106 -9.92 -4.04 6.09
N HIS A 107 -9.62 -3.08 6.98
CA HIS A 107 -10.69 -2.38 7.69
C HIS A 107 -10.88 -0.97 7.14
N ALA A 108 -12.11 -0.48 7.19
CA ALA A 108 -12.46 0.87 6.79
C ALA A 108 -13.78 1.31 7.44
N VAL A 109 -14.22 2.55 7.17
CA VAL A 109 -15.55 3.06 7.54
C VAL A 109 -16.35 3.29 6.26
N ALA A 110 -17.62 2.87 6.19
CA ALA A 110 -18.46 3.16 5.03
C ALA A 110 -18.62 4.67 4.81
N LYS A 111 -18.55 5.13 3.55
CA LYS A 111 -18.80 6.55 3.23
C LYS A 111 -20.19 6.99 3.67
N GLY A 112 -20.29 8.26 4.07
CA GLY A 112 -21.49 8.82 4.70
C GLY A 112 -21.64 8.50 6.18
N THR A 113 -20.77 7.64 6.73
CA THR A 113 -20.72 7.36 8.18
C THR A 113 -19.64 8.22 8.84
N PRO A 114 -19.92 8.85 10.01
CA PRO A 114 -18.89 9.54 10.77
C PRO A 114 -17.73 8.63 11.12
N TYR A 115 -16.50 9.08 10.87
CA TYR A 115 -15.32 8.27 11.14
C TYR A 115 -15.11 8.11 12.64
N SER A 116 -15.06 6.85 13.10
CA SER A 116 -14.73 6.50 14.48
C SER A 116 -14.17 5.07 14.51
N TRP A 117 -13.43 4.72 15.57
CA TRP A 117 -12.95 3.34 15.71
C TRP A 117 -14.06 2.30 15.80
N ALA A 118 -15.22 2.66 16.37
CA ALA A 118 -16.37 1.78 16.50
C ALA A 118 -17.06 1.48 15.15
N ASN A 119 -16.90 2.37 14.16
CA ASN A 119 -17.47 2.22 12.82
C ASN A 119 -16.52 1.55 11.84
N ARG A 120 -15.35 1.08 12.30
CA ARG A 120 -14.42 0.32 11.45
C ARG A 120 -14.89 -1.12 11.37
N HIS A 121 -15.21 -1.54 10.15
CA HIS A 121 -15.59 -2.92 9.85
C HIS A 121 -14.58 -3.55 8.90
N TRP A 122 -14.56 -4.88 8.87
CA TRP A 122 -13.76 -5.62 7.89
C TRP A 122 -14.46 -5.64 6.54
N TYR A 123 -13.67 -5.43 5.50
CA TYR A 123 -14.06 -5.48 4.11
C TYR A 123 -13.12 -6.45 3.39
N THR A 124 -13.64 -7.06 2.34
CA THR A 124 -12.84 -7.78 1.35
C THR A 124 -12.70 -6.90 0.13
N GLY A 125 -11.49 -6.77 -0.39
CA GLY A 125 -11.21 -6.10 -1.66
C GLY A 125 -10.32 -6.97 -2.53
N THR A 126 -9.73 -6.34 -3.52
CA THR A 126 -8.71 -6.97 -4.34
C THR A 126 -7.53 -6.05 -4.58
N PHE A 127 -6.42 -6.61 -5.06
CA PHE A 127 -5.28 -5.86 -5.56
C PHE A 127 -4.75 -6.46 -6.86
N VAL A 128 -3.99 -5.68 -7.61
CA VAL A 128 -3.20 -6.13 -8.77
C VAL A 128 -1.80 -5.56 -8.69
N TRP A 129 -0.85 -6.23 -9.32
CA TRP A 129 0.43 -5.63 -9.69
C TRP A 129 0.26 -4.67 -10.87
N TRP A 130 0.70 -3.44 -10.68
CA TRP A 130 0.71 -2.38 -11.69
C TRP A 130 2.14 -2.04 -12.08
N GLY A 131 2.48 -2.24 -13.36
CA GLY A 131 3.84 -2.09 -13.87
C GLY A 131 4.21 -0.63 -14.15
N ASP A 132 5.44 -0.44 -14.66
CA ASP A 132 6.00 0.83 -15.11
C ASP A 132 5.86 2.01 -14.11
N THR A 133 5.84 1.68 -12.82
CA THR A 133 5.56 2.64 -11.76
C THR A 133 6.84 3.16 -11.11
N THR A 134 7.01 4.48 -11.14
CA THR A 134 8.16 5.18 -10.56
C THR A 134 7.96 5.42 -9.07
N TYR A 135 8.94 5.03 -8.27
CA TYR A 135 9.08 5.39 -6.86
C TYR A 135 10.27 6.35 -6.75
N SER A 136 10.15 7.38 -5.92
CA SER A 136 11.15 8.45 -5.84
C SER A 136 11.57 8.72 -4.39
N ARG A 137 12.78 9.24 -4.23
CA ARG A 137 13.37 9.64 -2.95
C ARG A 137 14.28 10.84 -3.15
N ALA A 138 14.48 11.63 -2.10
CA ALA A 138 15.27 12.85 -2.15
C ALA A 138 16.22 12.91 -0.95
N ASN A 139 17.36 13.58 -1.11
CA ASN A 139 18.36 13.81 -0.06
C ASN A 139 18.97 12.51 0.50
N VAL A 140 19.21 11.51 -0.36
CA VAL A 140 19.77 10.20 0.00
C VAL A 140 20.86 9.78 -0.98
N PRO A 141 21.79 8.87 -0.60
CA PRO A 141 22.76 8.31 -1.53
C PRO A 141 22.13 7.48 -2.66
N GLY A 142 22.84 7.40 -3.79
CA GLY A 142 22.47 6.54 -4.92
C GLY A 142 21.35 7.10 -5.80
N PRO A 143 20.74 6.26 -6.66
CA PRO A 143 19.68 6.69 -7.58
C PRO A 143 18.47 7.21 -6.81
N THR A 144 17.94 8.36 -7.23
CA THR A 144 16.79 9.02 -6.58
C THR A 144 15.43 8.55 -7.09
N SER A 145 15.41 7.71 -8.11
CA SER A 145 14.21 7.06 -8.63
C SER A 145 14.49 5.62 -9.01
N ASP A 146 13.45 4.80 -8.93
CA ASP A 146 13.46 3.41 -9.38
C ASP A 146 12.10 3.08 -10.00
N LYS A 147 12.09 2.28 -11.06
CA LYS A 147 10.88 1.97 -11.82
C LYS A 147 10.64 0.46 -11.87
N GLY A 148 9.40 0.05 -11.63
CA GLY A 148 9.05 -1.36 -11.50
C GLY A 148 7.58 -1.56 -11.17
N TRP A 149 7.28 -2.58 -10.39
CA TRP A 149 5.93 -2.89 -9.97
C TRP A 149 5.49 -2.03 -8.77
N SER A 150 4.18 -1.83 -8.67
CA SER A 150 3.46 -1.19 -7.56
C SER A 150 2.13 -1.93 -7.35
N LEU A 151 1.45 -1.64 -6.25
CA LEU A 151 0.16 -2.23 -5.93
C LEU A 151 -0.97 -1.26 -6.28
N LYS A 152 -2.02 -1.77 -6.96
CA LYS A 152 -3.29 -1.05 -7.12
C LYS A 152 -4.41 -1.84 -6.46
N PHE A 153 -5.04 -1.22 -5.48
CA PHE A 153 -6.10 -1.80 -4.67
C PHE A 153 -7.48 -1.39 -5.18
N PHE A 154 -8.46 -2.26 -4.93
CA PHE A 154 -9.86 -2.07 -5.26
C PHE A 154 -10.69 -2.48 -4.05
N GLU A 155 -11.61 -1.61 -3.64
CA GLU A 155 -12.50 -1.82 -2.51
C GLU A 155 -13.59 -2.86 -2.77
#